data_AF-A0A290WYL5-F1
#
_entry.id   AF-A0A290WYL5-F1
#
_cell.length_a   1.000
_cell.length_b   1.000
_cell.length_c   1.000
_cell.angle_alpha   90.00
_cell.angle_beta   90.00
_cell.angle_gamma   90.00
#
_symmetry.space_group_name_H-M   'P 1'
#
loop_
_entity.id
_entity.type
_entity.pdbx_description
1 polymer ?
#
loop_
_entity_poly.entity_id
_entity_poly.type
_entity_poly.pdbx_seq_one_letter_code
_entity_poly.pdbx_strand_id
1 'polypeptide(L)'
;MTELPLDLLELLRENPDAMNVPGGLLTKQGPQDYVGSVPAIAGTLFFKDAHLPAVRDAISACFEEFQVKAEPKFTWLYREDPPEGPDKMAYAEAKPLNKMLVRMDPDDAVSFHYTSGVLAQDAGPWEFQVVGLPAWRAEMGGWGLCGLRFSMPILFVEENPGLFQTLFVSFARRLCAVHGYGGHSLILSAARYDENQAFEAFLTSKLRGFDAGNLVSGAVNAHLGIKTVGWLTAIDNDYVEKVGGISAIRSALPMDWFGLFDYGTGLVIQGGAQPEAAPADSPMPARLVLPNMLLKPIRTPKVRMHYASAGSEPRLIGRAAEEWLNRFDVADNELLAYKAKLLDEPKFAGLPDLPTRL
;
A
#
# COMPACT_ATOMS: atom_id res chain seq x y z
N MET A 1 -10.47 -20.96 -7.53
CA MET A 1 -9.63 -20.38 -8.60
C MET A 1 -10.05 -18.93 -8.79
N THR A 2 -9.33 -18.02 -8.16
CA THR A 2 -9.39 -16.56 -8.39
C THR A 2 -7.97 -16.10 -8.70
N GLU A 3 -7.33 -16.82 -9.62
CA GLU A 3 -6.18 -16.34 -10.35
C GLU A 3 -6.68 -15.22 -11.26
N LEU A 4 -5.89 -14.18 -11.46
CA LEU A 4 -6.09 -13.33 -12.63
C LEU A 4 -6.20 -14.29 -13.84
N PRO A 5 -7.17 -14.11 -14.75
CA PRO A 5 -7.36 -15.05 -15.85
C PRO A 5 -5.99 -15.31 -16.50
N LEU A 6 -5.65 -16.57 -16.81
CA LEU A 6 -4.36 -16.91 -17.45
C LEU A 6 -4.02 -15.96 -18.60
N ASP A 7 -5.05 -15.53 -19.33
CA ASP A 7 -5.06 -14.50 -20.37
C ASP A 7 -4.43 -13.16 -19.93
N LEU A 8 -4.65 -12.69 -18.70
CA LEU A 8 -4.05 -11.44 -18.20
C LEU A 8 -2.55 -11.57 -17.93
N LEU A 9 -2.09 -12.68 -17.36
CA LEU A 9 -0.66 -12.88 -17.13
C LEU A 9 0.07 -13.11 -18.46
N GLU A 10 -0.55 -13.80 -19.41
CA GLU A 10 -0.05 -13.90 -20.79
C GLU A 10 -0.01 -12.53 -21.47
N LEU A 11 -1.09 -11.74 -21.38
CA LEU A 11 -1.14 -10.37 -21.89
C LEU A 11 -0.03 -9.50 -21.29
N LEU A 12 0.21 -9.58 -19.97
CA LEU A 12 1.28 -8.84 -19.30
C LEU A 12 2.68 -9.30 -19.73
N ARG A 13 2.87 -10.59 -20.08
CA ARG A 13 4.14 -11.09 -20.60
C ARG A 13 4.40 -10.61 -22.03
N GLU A 14 3.36 -10.61 -22.86
CA GLU A 14 3.45 -10.21 -24.27
C GLU A 14 3.49 -8.69 -24.44
N ASN A 15 2.73 -7.98 -23.61
CA ASN A 15 2.61 -6.52 -23.64
C ASN A 15 2.50 -5.97 -22.20
N PRO A 16 3.65 -5.75 -21.51
CA PRO A 16 3.67 -5.23 -20.14
C PRO A 16 2.93 -3.90 -19.97
N ASP A 17 2.87 -3.09 -21.03
CA ASP A 17 2.21 -1.79 -21.05
C ASP A 17 0.71 -1.86 -21.39
N ALA A 18 0.17 -3.05 -21.70
CA ALA A 18 -1.25 -3.23 -22.04
C ALA A 18 -2.21 -2.79 -20.93
N MET A 19 -1.72 -2.78 -19.68
CA MET A 19 -2.49 -2.40 -18.50
C MET A 19 -2.31 -0.92 -18.11
N ASN A 20 -1.52 -0.16 -18.86
CA ASN A 20 -1.36 1.27 -18.64
C ASN A 20 -2.68 1.99 -18.94
N VAL A 21 -3.12 2.82 -18.01
CA VAL A 21 -4.36 3.58 -18.14
C VAL A 21 -4.01 5.00 -18.58
N PRO A 22 -4.62 5.51 -19.67
CA PRO A 22 -4.41 6.89 -20.09
C PRO A 22 -4.74 7.90 -19.00
N GLY A 23 -3.93 8.96 -18.95
CA GLY A 23 -4.12 10.09 -18.07
C GLY A 23 -5.48 10.74 -18.19
N GLY A 24 -6.15 11.00 -17.06
CA GLY A 24 -7.41 11.72 -17.05
C GLY A 24 -8.57 11.01 -17.75
N LEU A 25 -8.51 9.68 -17.94
CA LEU A 25 -9.49 8.87 -18.69
C LEU A 25 -10.96 9.18 -18.34
N LEU A 26 -11.27 9.42 -17.05
CA LEU A 26 -12.62 9.70 -16.56
C LEU A 26 -12.84 11.18 -16.18
N THR A 27 -11.99 12.08 -16.66
CA THR A 27 -12.15 13.53 -16.49
C THR A 27 -12.97 14.13 -17.63
N LYS A 28 -13.43 15.38 -17.48
CA LYS A 28 -14.17 16.10 -18.54
C LYS A 28 -13.34 16.29 -19.82
N GLN A 29 -12.03 16.39 -19.68
CA GLN A 29 -11.10 16.57 -20.79
C GLN A 29 -10.86 15.28 -21.57
N GLY A 30 -11.27 14.12 -21.02
CA GLY A 30 -11.03 12.81 -21.59
C GLY A 30 -9.57 12.36 -21.48
N PRO A 31 -9.21 11.24 -22.15
CA PRO A 31 -7.84 10.71 -22.17
C PRO A 31 -6.81 11.73 -22.65
N GLN A 32 -5.69 11.82 -21.95
CA GLN A 32 -4.55 12.68 -22.26
C GLN A 32 -3.30 11.85 -22.58
N ASP A 33 -2.33 12.48 -23.23
CA ASP A 33 -1.09 11.86 -23.72
C ASP A 33 -0.04 11.71 -22.59
N TYR A 34 -0.38 10.87 -21.61
CA TYR A 34 0.50 10.37 -20.56
C TYR A 34 -0.11 9.13 -19.88
N VAL A 35 0.69 8.38 -19.14
CA VAL A 35 0.22 7.25 -18.33
C VAL A 35 -0.35 7.77 -17.01
N GLY A 36 -1.68 7.73 -16.88
CA GLY A 36 -2.39 8.19 -15.69
C GLY A 36 -2.22 7.27 -14.49
N SER A 37 -2.23 5.97 -14.76
CA SER A 37 -2.06 4.97 -13.71
C SER A 37 -1.70 3.59 -14.23
N VAL A 38 -1.06 2.78 -13.37
CA VAL A 38 -0.66 1.41 -13.68
C VAL A 38 -1.01 0.45 -12.53
N PRO A 39 -1.60 -0.73 -12.81
CA PRO A 39 -1.80 -1.77 -11.80
C PRO A 39 -0.46 -2.33 -11.30
N ALA A 40 -0.33 -2.48 -9.99
CA ALA A 40 0.88 -3.00 -9.35
C ALA A 40 0.52 -3.73 -8.05
N ILE A 41 1.50 -4.46 -7.50
CA ILE A 41 1.45 -4.84 -6.09
C ILE A 41 2.15 -3.76 -5.29
N ALA A 42 1.44 -3.14 -4.35
CA ALA A 42 1.96 -2.07 -3.52
C ALA A 42 1.81 -2.38 -2.04
N GLY A 43 2.73 -1.84 -1.24
CA GLY A 43 2.77 -1.96 0.21
C GLY A 43 2.87 -0.57 0.81
N THR A 44 2.03 -0.29 1.80
CA THR A 44 2.03 0.97 2.55
C THR A 44 2.23 0.67 4.04
N LEU A 45 3.18 1.35 4.67
CA LEU A 45 3.49 1.26 6.09
C LEU A 45 3.44 2.65 6.72
N PHE A 46 2.80 2.75 7.89
CA PHE A 46 2.75 3.97 8.68
C PHE A 46 3.59 3.83 9.94
N PHE A 47 4.42 4.83 10.22
CA PHE A 47 5.41 4.82 11.29
C PHE A 47 5.58 6.22 11.90
N LYS A 48 6.37 6.34 12.96
CA LYS A 48 6.54 7.60 13.70
C LYS A 48 7.89 8.25 13.39
N ASP A 49 7.97 9.56 13.65
CA ASP A 49 9.22 10.26 13.90
C ASP A 49 10.27 10.26 12.77
N ALA A 50 9.85 10.41 11.51
CA ALA A 50 10.76 10.54 10.36
C ALA A 50 11.72 11.76 10.42
N HIS A 51 11.51 12.69 11.36
CA HIS A 51 12.44 13.78 11.66
C HIS A 51 13.70 13.29 12.42
N LEU A 52 13.64 12.13 13.09
CA LEU A 52 14.77 11.60 13.85
C LEU A 52 15.83 10.96 12.93
N PRO A 53 17.13 11.20 13.17
CA PRO A 53 18.20 10.62 12.35
C PRO A 53 18.16 9.10 12.21
N ALA A 54 17.90 8.37 13.30
CA ALA A 54 17.82 6.91 13.27
C ALA A 54 16.68 6.39 12.38
N VAL A 55 15.56 7.11 12.31
CA VAL A 55 14.43 6.75 11.44
C VAL A 55 14.77 7.11 9.98
N ARG A 56 15.49 8.20 9.73
CA ARG A 56 16.00 8.53 8.39
C ARG A 56 17.00 7.49 7.88
N ASP A 57 17.87 6.98 8.75
CA ASP A 57 18.76 5.87 8.41
C ASP A 57 17.97 4.60 8.06
N ALA A 58 16.92 4.29 8.82
CA ALA A 58 16.01 3.18 8.52
C ALA A 58 15.28 3.35 7.17
N ILE A 59 14.80 4.56 6.86
CA ILE A 59 14.21 4.91 5.56
C ILE A 59 15.22 4.68 4.43
N SER A 60 16.46 5.13 4.60
CA SER A 60 17.52 4.92 3.61
C SER A 60 17.80 3.44 3.40
N ALA A 61 17.89 2.65 4.47
CA ALA A 61 18.10 1.21 4.37
C ALA A 61 16.95 0.51 3.64
N CYS A 62 15.69 0.89 3.90
CA CYS A 62 14.54 0.41 3.14
C CYS A 62 14.67 0.74 1.63
N PHE A 63 15.05 1.97 1.31
CA PHE A 63 15.26 2.37 -0.08
C PHE A 63 16.40 1.60 -0.74
N GLU A 64 17.55 1.45 -0.09
CA GLU A 64 18.71 0.73 -0.62
C GLU A 64 18.37 -0.75 -0.91
N GLU A 65 17.65 -1.43 -0.01
CA GLU A 65 17.20 -2.80 -0.23
C GLU A 65 16.21 -2.89 -1.42
N PHE A 66 15.30 -1.93 -1.54
CA PHE A 66 14.35 -1.87 -2.64
C PHE A 66 15.01 -1.54 -3.99
N GLN A 67 15.94 -0.59 -3.97
CA GLN A 67 16.67 -0.06 -5.12
C GLN A 67 17.41 -1.18 -5.85
N VAL A 68 18.01 -2.14 -5.13
CA VAL A 68 18.66 -3.32 -5.72
C VAL A 68 17.72 -4.14 -6.61
N LYS A 69 16.41 -4.11 -6.35
CA LYS A 69 15.39 -4.82 -7.15
C LYS A 69 14.82 -3.95 -8.25
N ALA A 70 14.66 -2.66 -7.97
CA ALA A 70 14.06 -1.70 -8.89
C ALA A 70 15.04 -1.18 -9.95
N GLU A 71 16.36 -1.22 -9.72
CA GLU A 71 17.32 -0.75 -10.72
C GLU A 71 17.38 -1.67 -11.96
N PRO A 72 17.60 -1.11 -13.17
CA PRO A 72 17.80 0.31 -13.49
C PRO A 72 16.48 1.03 -13.87
N LYS A 73 15.33 0.66 -13.30
CA LYS A 73 14.00 1.09 -13.77
C LYS A 73 13.57 2.49 -13.34
N PHE A 74 14.15 3.05 -12.28
CA PHE A 74 13.80 4.41 -11.84
C PHE A 74 14.26 5.47 -12.84
N THR A 75 13.37 6.42 -13.12
CA THR A 75 13.56 7.46 -14.13
C THR A 75 13.45 8.86 -13.55
N TRP A 76 12.60 9.05 -12.54
CA TRP A 76 12.32 10.37 -11.94
C TRP A 76 12.32 10.33 -10.41
N LEU A 77 12.76 11.44 -9.82
CA LEU A 77 12.62 11.75 -8.40
C LEU A 77 11.83 13.05 -8.23
N TYR A 78 10.81 13.01 -7.37
CA TYR A 78 10.06 14.15 -6.88
C TYR A 78 10.29 14.37 -5.38
N ARG A 79 10.31 15.62 -4.96
CA ARG A 79 10.47 16.06 -3.57
C ARG A 79 9.58 17.28 -3.33
N GLU A 80 8.92 17.32 -2.18
CA GLU A 80 8.15 18.49 -1.75
C GLU A 80 9.07 19.39 -0.91
N ASP A 81 9.17 20.67 -1.29
CA ASP A 81 9.96 21.71 -0.63
C ASP A 81 11.35 21.25 -0.16
N PRO A 82 12.21 20.71 -1.05
CA PRO A 82 13.52 20.22 -0.63
C PRO A 82 14.40 21.38 -0.13
N PRO A 83 15.18 21.18 0.95
CA PRO A 83 16.07 22.23 1.46
C PRO A 83 17.18 22.60 0.47
N GLU A 84 17.59 21.65 -0.39
CA GLU A 84 18.58 21.86 -1.44
C GLU A 84 18.20 21.14 -2.74
N GLY A 85 18.48 21.79 -3.87
CA GLY A 85 18.29 21.24 -5.23
C GLY A 85 16.84 21.30 -5.72
N PRO A 86 16.55 20.77 -6.92
CA PRO A 86 15.22 20.89 -7.52
C PRO A 86 14.19 19.95 -6.89
N ASP A 87 12.93 20.36 -6.89
CA ASP A 87 11.76 19.58 -6.49
C ASP A 87 11.50 18.38 -7.41
N LYS A 88 12.00 18.43 -8.65
CA LYS A 88 11.92 17.37 -9.65
C LYS A 88 13.24 17.21 -10.40
N MET A 89 13.71 15.98 -10.56
CA MET A 89 14.89 15.67 -11.38
C MET A 89 14.84 14.28 -11.99
N ALA A 90 15.65 14.05 -13.02
CA ALA A 90 15.92 12.71 -13.52
C ALA A 90 16.63 11.90 -12.43
N TYR A 91 16.26 10.63 -12.26
CA TYR A 91 16.82 9.76 -11.24
C TYR A 91 18.34 9.59 -11.38
N ALA A 92 18.86 9.55 -12.61
CA ALA A 92 20.29 9.45 -12.88
C ALA A 92 21.11 10.65 -12.36
N GLU A 93 20.46 11.80 -12.14
CA GLU A 93 21.08 13.01 -11.59
C GLU A 93 20.91 13.10 -10.06
N ALA A 94 20.07 12.24 -9.48
CA ALA A 94 19.79 12.26 -8.06
C ALA A 94 20.99 11.78 -7.24
N LYS A 95 21.24 12.47 -6.13
CA LYS A 95 22.17 11.99 -5.11
C LYS A 95 21.56 10.77 -4.41
N PRO A 96 22.36 9.87 -3.82
CA PRO A 96 21.84 8.80 -2.97
C PRO A 96 20.96 9.35 -1.83
N LEU A 97 19.90 8.61 -1.48
CA LEU A 97 18.90 9.07 -0.51
C LEU A 97 19.50 9.43 0.85
N ASN A 98 20.40 8.61 1.41
CA ASN A 98 21.11 8.93 2.65
C ASN A 98 21.83 10.28 2.61
N LYS A 99 22.47 10.63 1.49
CA LYS A 99 23.19 11.91 1.34
C LYS A 99 22.25 13.10 1.33
N MET A 100 21.01 12.93 0.88
CA MET A 100 19.98 13.96 0.94
C MET A 100 19.40 14.06 2.35
N LEU A 101 19.04 12.92 2.98
CA LEU A 101 18.45 12.88 4.33
C LEU A 101 19.38 13.45 5.42
N VAL A 102 20.69 13.22 5.33
CA VAL A 102 21.68 13.73 6.29
C VAL A 102 21.78 15.27 6.28
N ARG A 103 21.40 15.91 5.17
CA ARG A 103 21.43 17.38 5.05
C ARG A 103 20.17 18.07 5.53
N MET A 104 19.12 17.31 5.83
CA MET A 104 17.83 17.86 6.25
C MET A 104 17.86 18.21 7.73
N ASP A 105 17.30 19.35 8.11
CA ASP A 105 17.01 19.72 9.49
C ASP A 105 15.84 18.88 10.05
N PRO A 106 15.70 18.66 11.37
CA PRO A 106 14.53 18.01 11.95
C PRO A 106 13.19 18.65 11.56
N ASP A 107 13.14 19.95 11.30
CA ASP A 107 11.92 20.66 10.87
C ASP A 107 11.68 20.64 9.36
N ASP A 108 12.58 20.05 8.58
CA ASP A 108 12.31 19.75 7.17
C ASP A 108 11.41 18.51 7.05
N ALA A 109 10.34 18.63 6.25
CA ALA A 109 9.48 17.49 5.95
C ALA A 109 10.23 16.49 5.06
N VAL A 110 10.26 15.22 5.45
CA VAL A 110 10.77 14.15 4.57
C VAL A 110 9.77 13.92 3.46
N SER A 111 10.15 14.17 2.21
CA SER A 111 9.29 13.93 1.05
C SER A 111 10.13 13.50 -0.16
N PHE A 112 10.03 12.22 -0.52
CA PHE A 112 10.71 11.66 -1.68
C PHE A 112 9.76 10.70 -2.39
N HIS A 113 9.68 10.81 -3.71
CA HIS A 113 8.92 9.91 -4.56
C HIS A 113 9.76 9.54 -5.78
N TYR A 114 10.22 8.29 -5.82
CA TYR A 114 10.93 7.69 -6.94
C TYR A 114 9.94 6.89 -7.78
N THR A 115 9.97 7.04 -9.10
CA THR A 115 9.06 6.36 -10.02
C THR A 115 9.77 5.90 -11.29
N SER A 116 9.24 4.88 -11.95
CA SER A 116 9.69 4.38 -13.25
C SER A 116 8.86 4.88 -14.44
N GLY A 117 8.10 5.97 -14.29
CA GLY A 117 7.36 6.58 -15.40
C GLY A 117 8.29 7.03 -16.53
N VAL A 118 7.95 6.79 -17.79
CA VAL A 118 8.83 7.12 -18.93
C VAL A 118 8.98 8.63 -19.03
N LEU A 119 7.86 9.35 -19.17
CA LEU A 119 7.80 10.80 -19.03
C LEU A 119 7.66 11.18 -17.57
N ALA A 120 8.02 12.42 -17.23
CA ALA A 120 7.90 12.92 -15.86
C ALA A 120 6.46 12.74 -15.32
N GLN A 121 5.46 13.06 -16.13
CA GLN A 121 4.05 12.93 -15.75
C GLN A 121 3.50 11.50 -15.80
N ASP A 122 4.26 10.50 -16.22
CA ASP A 122 3.77 9.12 -16.30
C ASP A 122 3.79 8.44 -14.92
N ALA A 123 2.76 7.64 -14.65
CA ALA A 123 2.82 6.63 -13.61
C ALA A 123 3.77 5.50 -14.03
N GLY A 124 4.43 4.89 -13.04
CA GLY A 124 5.33 3.75 -13.25
C GLY A 124 5.04 2.65 -12.23
N PRO A 125 5.19 1.35 -12.59
CA PRO A 125 4.86 0.25 -11.68
C PRO A 125 5.91 0.05 -10.58
N TRP A 126 7.11 0.62 -10.75
CA TRP A 126 8.10 0.72 -9.68
C TRP A 126 7.99 2.09 -9.02
N GLU A 127 7.53 2.09 -7.77
CA GLU A 127 7.38 3.29 -6.95
C GLU A 127 8.11 3.07 -5.62
N PHE A 128 8.79 4.11 -5.13
CA PHE A 128 9.15 4.24 -3.72
C PHE A 128 8.84 5.66 -3.27
N GLN A 129 7.86 5.80 -2.39
CA GLN A 129 7.42 7.06 -1.83
C GLN A 129 7.58 7.04 -0.32
N VAL A 130 8.15 8.10 0.25
CA VAL A 130 8.19 8.32 1.69
C VAL A 130 7.78 9.74 2.02
N VAL A 131 6.94 9.88 3.04
CA VAL A 131 6.46 11.15 3.58
C VAL A 131 6.63 11.13 5.10
N GLY A 132 7.14 12.22 5.65
CA GLY A 132 7.45 12.33 7.07
C GLY A 132 7.06 13.68 7.64
N LEU A 133 6.57 13.66 8.88
CA LEU A 133 6.25 14.88 9.61
C LEU A 133 7.53 15.57 10.09
N PRO A 134 7.63 16.91 9.96
CA PRO A 134 8.69 17.68 10.62
C PRO A 134 8.56 17.59 12.15
N ALA A 135 9.66 17.82 12.87
CA ALA A 135 9.74 17.64 14.33
C ALA A 135 8.65 18.39 15.07
N TRP A 136 8.44 19.68 14.77
CA TRP A 136 7.40 20.48 15.45
C TRP A 136 5.98 19.90 15.31
N ARG A 137 5.63 19.26 14.17
CA ARG A 137 4.33 18.59 13.99
C ARG A 137 4.24 17.29 14.76
N ALA A 138 5.34 16.53 14.81
CA ALA A 138 5.40 15.30 15.58
C ALA A 138 5.22 15.58 17.09
N GLU A 139 5.87 16.61 17.61
CA GLU A 139 5.79 17.04 19.02
C GLU A 139 4.39 17.52 19.43
N MET A 140 3.70 18.26 18.54
CA MET A 140 2.32 18.70 18.80
C MET A 140 1.33 17.54 18.95
N GLY A 141 1.61 16.40 18.31
CA GLY A 141 0.70 15.26 18.24
C GLY A 141 -0.54 15.53 17.37
N GLY A 142 -1.25 14.46 16.99
CA GLY A 142 -2.53 14.55 16.27
C GLY A 142 -2.46 14.90 14.77
N TRP A 143 -1.26 15.07 14.21
CA TRP A 143 -1.04 15.41 12.78
C TRP A 143 -0.94 14.20 11.85
N GLY A 144 -1.13 12.98 12.35
CA GLY A 144 -0.94 11.77 11.57
C GLY A 144 0.28 10.95 11.96
N LEU A 145 0.62 10.03 11.07
CA LEU A 145 1.88 9.28 11.09
C LEU A 145 2.72 9.68 9.88
N CYS A 146 3.97 9.24 9.85
CA CYS A 146 4.77 9.18 8.64
C CYS A 146 4.31 7.98 7.79
N GLY A 147 4.62 7.98 6.50
CA GLY A 147 4.21 6.93 5.58
C GLY A 147 5.33 6.54 4.63
N LEU A 148 5.42 5.25 4.33
CA LEU A 148 6.22 4.70 3.23
C LEU A 148 5.31 3.86 2.34
N ARG A 149 5.39 4.07 1.03
CA ARG A 149 4.76 3.24 0.01
C ARG A 149 5.80 2.74 -0.97
N PHE A 150 5.74 1.49 -1.37
CA PHE A 150 6.55 0.94 -2.45
C PHE A 150 5.71 0.01 -3.33
N SER A 151 6.08 -0.12 -4.61
CA SER A 151 5.35 -0.98 -5.53
C SER A 151 6.23 -1.71 -6.53
N MET A 152 5.76 -2.87 -6.99
CA MET A 152 6.42 -3.68 -8.01
C MET A 152 5.39 -4.11 -9.06
N PRO A 153 5.79 -4.32 -10.33
CA PRO A 153 4.91 -4.89 -11.34
C PRO A 153 4.31 -6.22 -10.88
N ILE A 154 3.04 -6.46 -11.21
CA ILE A 154 2.33 -7.69 -10.85
C ILE A 154 3.09 -8.93 -11.33
N LEU A 155 3.51 -8.93 -12.60
CA LEU A 155 4.26 -10.04 -13.18
C LEU A 155 5.60 -10.30 -12.45
N PHE A 156 6.29 -9.25 -12.02
CA PHE A 156 7.54 -9.40 -11.28
C PHE A 156 7.33 -10.07 -9.92
N VAL A 157 6.23 -9.74 -9.21
CA VAL A 157 5.89 -10.40 -7.94
C VAL A 157 5.51 -11.87 -8.15
N GLU A 158 4.78 -12.18 -9.22
CA GLU A 158 4.43 -13.56 -9.60
C GLU A 158 5.66 -14.41 -9.92
N GLU A 159 6.65 -13.83 -10.62
CA GLU A 159 7.91 -14.51 -10.97
C GLU A 159 8.89 -14.63 -9.80
N ASN A 160 8.69 -13.85 -8.72
CA ASN A 160 9.55 -13.82 -7.55
C ASN A 160 8.75 -14.05 -6.26
N PRO A 161 8.15 -15.24 -6.08
CA PRO A 161 7.29 -15.53 -4.95
C PRO A 161 8.03 -15.35 -3.61
N GLY A 162 7.42 -14.62 -2.68
CA GLY A 162 7.98 -14.35 -1.35
C GLY A 162 8.82 -13.07 -1.25
N LEU A 163 9.31 -12.53 -2.37
CA LEU A 163 10.15 -11.32 -2.35
C LEU A 163 9.39 -10.11 -1.80
N PHE A 164 8.17 -9.87 -2.28
CA PHE A 164 7.36 -8.73 -1.84
C PHE A 164 7.05 -8.81 -0.34
N GLN A 165 6.70 -10.00 0.16
CA GLN A 165 6.43 -10.25 1.56
C GLN A 165 7.69 -10.04 2.42
N THR A 166 8.85 -10.49 1.93
CA THR A 166 10.15 -10.29 2.59
C THR A 166 10.44 -8.80 2.76
N LEU A 167 10.29 -8.02 1.69
CA LEU A 167 10.48 -6.56 1.73
C LEU A 167 9.49 -5.89 2.68
N PHE A 168 8.21 -6.25 2.60
CA PHE A 168 7.17 -5.68 3.45
C PHE A 168 7.45 -5.93 4.95
N VAL A 169 7.82 -7.16 5.33
CA VAL A 169 8.19 -7.52 6.72
C VAL A 169 9.50 -6.84 7.14
N SER A 170 10.51 -6.78 6.25
CA SER A 170 11.78 -6.09 6.48
C SER A 170 11.56 -4.61 6.77
N PHE A 171 10.72 -3.94 5.98
CA PHE A 171 10.44 -2.51 6.13
C PHE A 171 9.60 -2.25 7.38
N ALA A 172 8.60 -3.10 7.66
CA ALA A 172 7.81 -3.00 8.89
C ALA A 172 8.70 -3.08 10.14
N ARG A 173 9.69 -3.99 10.13
CA ARG A 173 10.69 -4.13 11.20
C ARG A 173 11.57 -2.89 11.32
N ARG A 174 12.19 -2.44 10.23
CA ARG A 174 13.13 -1.30 10.25
C ARG A 174 12.48 0.00 10.69
N LEU A 175 11.24 0.21 10.26
CA LEU A 175 10.50 1.43 10.56
C LEU A 175 9.70 1.34 11.86
N CYS A 176 9.72 0.19 12.55
CA CYS A 176 8.84 -0.07 13.69
C CYS A 176 7.39 0.31 13.38
N ALA A 177 6.86 -0.20 12.26
CA ALA A 177 5.57 0.23 11.72
C ALA A 177 4.44 0.05 12.74
N VAL A 178 3.60 1.08 12.87
CA VAL A 178 2.38 1.07 13.70
C VAL A 178 1.32 0.18 13.03
N HIS A 179 1.14 0.37 11.73
CA HIS A 179 0.32 -0.50 10.90
C HIS A 179 0.62 -0.30 9.43
N GLY A 180 0.05 -1.15 8.59
CA GLY A 180 0.14 -1.03 7.15
C GLY A 180 -0.61 -2.13 6.43
N TYR A 181 -0.60 -2.07 5.11
CA TYR A 181 -1.28 -3.03 4.26
C TYR A 181 -0.53 -3.18 2.94
N GLY A 182 -0.67 -4.33 2.29
CA GLY A 182 -0.12 -4.58 0.97
C GLY A 182 -1.00 -5.50 0.15
N GLY A 183 -0.94 -5.38 -1.18
CA GLY A 183 -1.76 -6.14 -2.12
C GLY A 183 -1.90 -5.42 -3.47
N HIS A 184 -2.95 -5.73 -4.21
CA HIS A 184 -3.27 -5.04 -5.46
C HIS A 184 -3.50 -3.56 -5.22
N SER A 185 -2.90 -2.72 -6.04
CA SER A 185 -3.09 -1.27 -6.00
C SER A 185 -2.98 -0.69 -7.41
N LEU A 186 -3.40 0.55 -7.52
CA LEU A 186 -3.24 1.35 -8.71
C LEU A 186 -2.23 2.47 -8.40
N ILE A 187 -1.09 2.48 -9.08
CA ILE A 187 -0.10 3.55 -8.92
C ILE A 187 -0.51 4.69 -9.84
N LEU A 188 -0.83 5.85 -9.26
CA LEU A 188 -1.24 7.03 -10.02
C LEU A 188 -0.01 7.88 -10.37
N SER A 189 -0.13 8.69 -11.41
CA SER A 189 0.88 9.70 -11.74
C SER A 189 1.13 10.63 -10.54
N ALA A 190 2.40 10.73 -10.12
CA ALA A 190 2.80 11.62 -9.04
C ALA A 190 2.54 13.09 -9.38
N ALA A 191 2.75 13.47 -10.65
CA ALA A 191 2.62 14.85 -11.12
C ALA A 191 1.19 15.22 -11.55
N ARG A 192 0.30 14.23 -11.71
CA ARG A 192 -1.10 14.39 -12.15
C ARG A 192 -2.04 13.54 -11.29
N TYR A 193 -1.83 13.57 -9.98
CA TYR A 193 -2.55 12.70 -9.07
C TYR A 193 -4.07 12.95 -9.12
N ASP A 194 -4.47 14.22 -9.13
CA ASP A 194 -5.88 14.63 -9.06
C ASP A 194 -6.70 14.19 -10.27
N GLU A 195 -6.12 14.22 -11.47
CA GLU A 195 -6.81 13.83 -12.70
C GLU A 195 -7.08 12.32 -12.77
N ASN A 196 -6.33 11.51 -12.01
CA ASN A 196 -6.34 10.04 -12.14
C ASN A 196 -7.09 9.30 -11.03
N GLN A 197 -7.47 9.97 -9.92
CA GLN A 197 -8.25 9.36 -8.83
C GLN A 197 -9.62 8.82 -9.30
N ALA A 198 -10.20 9.41 -10.35
CA ALA A 198 -11.50 8.98 -10.85
C ALA A 198 -11.48 7.54 -11.36
N PHE A 199 -10.42 7.17 -12.07
CA PHE A 199 -10.26 5.79 -12.53
C PHE A 199 -9.99 4.84 -11.35
N GLU A 200 -9.22 5.25 -10.35
CA GLU A 200 -9.02 4.48 -9.12
C GLU A 200 -10.35 4.21 -8.38
N ALA A 201 -11.20 5.24 -8.24
CA ALA A 201 -12.54 5.10 -7.65
C ALA A 201 -13.42 4.13 -8.45
N PHE A 202 -13.41 4.24 -9.78
CA PHE A 202 -14.12 3.32 -10.65
C PHE A 202 -13.62 1.88 -10.48
N LEU A 203 -12.30 1.65 -10.56
CA LEU A 203 -11.70 0.32 -10.51
C LEU A 203 -11.99 -0.39 -9.18
N THR A 204 -11.87 0.32 -8.06
CA THR A 204 -12.12 -0.22 -6.72
C THR A 204 -13.59 -0.52 -6.45
N SER A 205 -14.52 0.06 -7.22
CA SER A 205 -15.93 -0.35 -7.23
C SER A 205 -16.16 -1.70 -7.92
N LYS A 206 -15.22 -2.10 -8.79
CA LYS A 206 -15.26 -3.37 -9.56
C LYS A 206 -14.41 -4.46 -8.93
N LEU A 207 -13.31 -4.09 -8.30
CA LEU A 207 -12.34 -5.00 -7.68
C LEU A 207 -12.12 -4.58 -6.22
N ARG A 208 -12.83 -5.25 -5.30
CA ARG A 208 -12.81 -4.90 -3.86
C ARG A 208 -11.44 -5.11 -3.22
N GLY A 209 -10.58 -5.94 -3.82
CA GLY A 209 -9.25 -6.25 -3.32
C GLY A 209 -8.20 -5.17 -3.59
N PHE A 210 -8.51 -4.19 -4.46
CA PHE A 210 -7.59 -3.10 -4.77
C PHE A 210 -7.57 -2.04 -3.65
N ASP A 211 -6.37 -1.65 -3.24
CA ASP A 211 -6.16 -0.47 -2.41
C ASP A 211 -6.48 0.82 -3.19
N ALA A 212 -6.87 1.86 -2.45
CA ALA A 212 -7.14 3.18 -3.02
C ALA A 212 -6.63 4.34 -2.15
N GLY A 213 -6.22 5.43 -2.79
CA GLY A 213 -5.86 6.70 -2.17
C GLY A 213 -4.35 6.95 -2.08
N ASN A 214 -3.98 8.18 -1.71
CA ASN A 214 -2.58 8.59 -1.64
C ASN A 214 -1.99 8.43 -0.24
N LEU A 215 -0.68 8.20 -0.21
CA LEU A 215 0.10 8.07 1.02
C LEU A 215 -0.03 9.31 1.91
N VAL A 216 0.07 10.52 1.34
CA VAL A 216 0.01 11.80 2.07
C VAL A 216 -1.30 11.94 2.83
N SER A 217 -2.44 11.71 2.17
CA SER A 217 -3.78 11.82 2.76
C SER A 217 -4.06 10.69 3.73
N GLY A 218 -3.59 9.48 3.44
CA GLY A 218 -3.69 8.34 4.34
C GLY A 218 -2.93 8.58 5.66
N ALA A 219 -1.73 9.18 5.57
CA ALA A 219 -0.87 9.48 6.70
C ALA A 219 -1.53 10.40 7.74
N VAL A 220 -2.33 11.39 7.31
CA VAL A 220 -3.03 12.34 8.19
C VAL A 220 -3.91 11.64 9.24
N ASN A 221 -4.64 10.59 8.84
CA ASN A 221 -5.54 9.86 9.74
C ASN A 221 -4.97 8.53 10.23
N ALA A 222 -3.74 8.17 9.84
CA ALA A 222 -3.17 6.87 10.18
C ALA A 222 -2.99 6.66 11.69
N HIS A 223 -2.89 7.73 12.49
CA HIS A 223 -2.82 7.64 13.95
C HIS A 223 -4.15 7.22 14.61
N LEU A 224 -5.28 7.27 13.88
CA LEU A 224 -6.61 6.95 14.41
C LEU A 224 -6.97 5.47 14.32
N GLY A 225 -6.23 4.67 13.57
CA GLY A 225 -6.53 3.26 13.31
C GLY A 225 -6.08 2.79 11.94
N ILE A 226 -6.26 1.51 11.67
CA ILE A 226 -5.92 0.92 10.38
C ILE A 226 -6.90 1.39 9.30
N LYS A 227 -6.39 1.69 8.09
CA LYS A 227 -7.25 2.07 6.95
C LYS A 227 -8.02 0.88 6.40
N THR A 228 -7.34 -0.26 6.24
CA THR A 228 -7.91 -1.42 5.56
C THR A 228 -7.10 -2.67 5.89
N VAL A 229 -7.61 -3.82 5.47
CA VAL A 229 -6.86 -5.07 5.37
C VAL A 229 -6.56 -5.34 3.91
N GLY A 230 -5.39 -5.91 3.65
CA GLY A 230 -4.97 -6.33 2.31
C GLY A 230 -4.58 -7.80 2.27
N TRP A 231 -3.85 -8.17 1.23
CA TRP A 231 -3.12 -9.44 1.18
C TRP A 231 -2.15 -9.57 2.36
N LEU A 232 -1.42 -8.49 2.64
CA LEU A 232 -0.59 -8.31 3.83
C LEU A 232 -1.22 -7.22 4.68
N THR A 233 -1.23 -7.40 6.01
CA THR A 233 -1.69 -6.39 6.97
C THR A 233 -0.74 -6.38 8.15
N ALA A 234 -0.01 -5.28 8.34
CA ALA A 234 0.87 -5.08 9.50
C ALA A 234 0.10 -4.39 10.63
N ILE A 235 0.29 -4.84 11.87
CA ILE A 235 -0.21 -4.20 13.09
C ILE A 235 0.83 -4.30 14.20
N ASP A 236 1.01 -3.21 14.95
CA ASP A 236 1.91 -3.18 16.09
C ASP A 236 1.39 -3.97 17.28
N ASN A 237 2.25 -4.18 18.28
CA ASN A 237 1.91 -4.93 19.48
C ASN A 237 0.72 -4.30 20.24
N ASP A 238 0.59 -2.97 20.23
CA ASP A 238 -0.56 -2.29 20.87
C ASP A 238 -1.88 -2.66 20.19
N TYR A 239 -1.90 -2.75 18.87
CA TYR A 239 -3.05 -3.22 18.09
C TYR A 239 -3.30 -4.71 18.24
N VAL A 240 -2.25 -5.53 18.33
CA VAL A 240 -2.36 -6.96 18.62
C VAL A 240 -3.07 -7.20 19.96
N GLU A 241 -2.68 -6.47 21.01
CA GLU A 241 -3.32 -6.58 22.33
C GLU A 241 -4.79 -6.12 22.30
N LYS A 242 -5.10 -5.03 21.57
CA LYS A 242 -6.48 -4.54 21.43
C LYS A 242 -7.44 -5.53 20.75
N VAL A 243 -6.92 -6.46 19.93
CA VAL A 243 -7.73 -7.51 19.29
C VAL A 243 -7.66 -8.85 20.03
N GLY A 244 -7.15 -8.87 21.26
CA GLY A 244 -7.13 -10.05 22.13
C GLY A 244 -5.83 -10.87 22.06
N GLY A 245 -4.77 -10.31 21.48
CA GLY A 245 -3.44 -10.91 21.43
C GLY A 245 -3.28 -11.98 20.33
N ILE A 246 -2.06 -12.52 20.22
CA ILE A 246 -1.68 -13.51 19.19
C ILE A 246 -2.58 -14.76 19.25
N SER A 247 -2.97 -15.20 20.44
CA SER A 247 -3.85 -16.37 20.60
C SER A 247 -5.23 -16.15 19.98
N ALA A 248 -5.82 -14.95 20.14
CA ALA A 248 -7.08 -14.61 19.51
C ALA A 248 -6.94 -14.56 17.98
N ILE A 249 -5.85 -13.98 17.48
CA ILE A 249 -5.56 -13.91 16.04
C ILE A 249 -5.45 -15.32 15.45
N ARG A 250 -4.66 -16.22 16.06
CA ARG A 250 -4.52 -17.62 15.58
C ARG A 250 -5.81 -18.40 15.64
N SER A 251 -6.66 -18.14 16.64
CA SER A 251 -7.97 -18.79 16.74
C SER A 251 -8.95 -18.29 15.69
N ALA A 252 -8.88 -17.01 15.32
CA ALA A 252 -9.75 -16.41 14.31
C ALA A 252 -9.29 -16.73 12.88
N LEU A 253 -7.97 -16.82 12.68
CA LEU A 253 -7.31 -16.96 11.39
C LEU A 253 -6.44 -18.24 11.39
N PRO A 254 -6.93 -19.39 10.89
CA PRO A 254 -6.17 -20.64 10.93
C PRO A 254 -4.96 -20.64 9.97
N MET A 255 -3.82 -21.17 10.42
CA MET A 255 -2.53 -21.10 9.69
C MET A 255 -2.50 -21.90 8.37
N ASP A 256 -3.50 -22.74 8.14
CA ASP A 256 -3.73 -23.41 6.86
C ASP A 256 -4.08 -22.42 5.74
N TRP A 257 -4.58 -21.22 6.04
CA TRP A 257 -4.94 -20.17 5.06
C TRP A 257 -4.24 -18.83 5.30
N PHE A 258 -3.68 -18.64 6.49
CA PHE A 258 -3.04 -17.40 6.90
C PHE A 258 -1.58 -17.61 7.30
N GLY A 259 -0.74 -16.61 7.01
CA GLY A 259 0.62 -16.51 7.55
C GLY A 259 0.69 -15.44 8.62
N LEU A 260 1.47 -15.68 9.67
CA LEU A 260 1.83 -14.68 10.68
C LEU A 260 3.35 -14.51 10.70
N PHE A 261 3.81 -13.27 10.56
CA PHE A 261 5.23 -12.93 10.55
C PHE A 261 5.53 -11.87 11.59
N ASP A 262 6.38 -12.21 12.55
CA ASP A 262 6.85 -11.26 13.56
C ASP A 262 7.82 -10.24 12.93
N TYR A 263 7.63 -8.97 13.26
CA TYR A 263 8.57 -7.91 12.93
C TYR A 263 9.15 -7.22 14.17
N GLY A 264 8.99 -7.80 15.35
CA GLY A 264 9.58 -7.37 16.63
C GLY A 264 8.67 -6.41 17.38
N THR A 265 8.23 -5.32 16.74
CA THR A 265 7.28 -4.35 17.33
C THR A 265 5.83 -4.62 16.93
N GLY A 266 5.56 -5.75 16.29
CA GLY A 266 4.24 -6.12 15.77
C GLY A 266 4.29 -7.37 14.90
N LEU A 267 3.19 -7.64 14.20
CA LEU A 267 3.07 -8.77 13.29
C LEU A 267 2.44 -8.40 11.95
N VAL A 268 2.85 -9.10 10.90
CA VAL A 268 2.19 -9.09 9.60
C VAL A 268 1.28 -10.32 9.49
N ILE A 269 0.00 -10.08 9.20
CA ILE A 269 -0.98 -11.08 8.81
C ILE A 269 -0.99 -11.17 7.29
N GLN A 270 -0.79 -12.36 6.74
CA GLN A 270 -0.92 -12.64 5.31
C GLN A 270 -2.16 -13.51 5.05
N GLY A 271 -3.05 -13.06 4.17
CA GLY A 271 -4.20 -13.84 3.71
C GLY A 271 -3.90 -14.56 2.39
N GLY A 272 -3.61 -15.86 2.44
CA GLY A 272 -3.38 -16.66 1.24
C GLY A 272 -2.01 -16.45 0.57
N ALA A 273 -1.74 -17.26 -0.45
CA ALA A 273 -0.43 -17.28 -1.14
C ALA A 273 -0.22 -16.10 -2.10
N GLN A 274 -1.31 -15.53 -2.63
CA GLN A 274 -1.31 -14.45 -3.62
C GLN A 274 -2.35 -13.38 -3.23
N PRO A 275 -2.15 -12.13 -3.68
CA PRO A 275 -3.12 -11.06 -3.46
C PRO A 275 -4.40 -11.30 -4.25
N GLU A 276 -5.55 -11.09 -3.61
CA GLU A 276 -6.86 -11.31 -4.23
C GLU A 276 -7.45 -10.02 -4.83
N ALA A 277 -7.89 -10.07 -6.08
CA ALA A 277 -8.55 -8.92 -6.73
C ALA A 277 -10.00 -8.69 -6.22
N ALA A 278 -10.64 -9.75 -5.72
CA ALA A 278 -12.02 -9.77 -5.18
C ALA A 278 -13.06 -9.02 -6.05
N PRO A 279 -13.43 -9.56 -7.24
CA PRO A 279 -14.43 -8.95 -8.11
C PRO A 279 -15.76 -8.68 -7.40
N ALA A 280 -16.37 -7.53 -7.70
CA ALA A 280 -17.58 -7.07 -7.03
C ALA A 280 -18.82 -7.93 -7.34
N ASP A 281 -18.85 -8.58 -8.50
CA ASP A 281 -19.90 -9.52 -8.91
C ASP A 281 -19.71 -10.94 -8.35
N SER A 282 -18.63 -11.16 -7.61
CA SER A 282 -18.30 -12.44 -6.97
C SER A 282 -18.48 -12.38 -5.45
N PRO A 283 -18.73 -13.53 -4.78
CA PRO A 283 -18.77 -13.61 -3.33
C PRO A 283 -17.44 -13.15 -2.69
N MET A 284 -17.50 -12.33 -1.63
CA MET A 284 -16.29 -11.80 -0.97
C MET A 284 -15.38 -12.92 -0.45
N PRO A 285 -14.05 -12.84 -0.61
CA PRO A 285 -13.15 -13.87 -0.06
C PRO A 285 -13.15 -13.90 1.47
N ALA A 286 -13.21 -15.10 2.05
CA ALA A 286 -13.08 -15.29 3.49
C ALA A 286 -11.72 -14.84 4.01
N ARG A 287 -10.65 -15.00 3.22
CA ARG A 287 -9.31 -14.48 3.54
C ARG A 287 -9.22 -12.95 3.64
N LEU A 288 -10.19 -12.19 3.13
CA LEU A 288 -10.27 -10.73 3.33
C LEU A 288 -11.32 -10.36 4.38
N VAL A 289 -12.46 -11.06 4.41
CA VAL A 289 -13.54 -10.79 5.37
C VAL A 289 -13.14 -11.12 6.80
N LEU A 290 -12.51 -12.28 7.04
CA LEU A 290 -12.17 -12.71 8.41
C LEU A 290 -11.15 -11.77 9.08
N PRO A 291 -10.03 -11.38 8.44
CA PRO A 291 -9.14 -10.36 9.01
C PRO A 291 -9.82 -9.01 9.16
N ASN A 292 -10.64 -8.56 8.20
CA ASN A 292 -11.37 -7.29 8.32
C ASN A 292 -12.24 -7.26 9.58
N MET A 293 -12.99 -8.34 9.83
CA MET A 293 -13.88 -8.43 10.98
C MET A 293 -13.12 -8.55 12.30
N LEU A 294 -12.00 -9.29 12.33
CA LEU A 294 -11.12 -9.39 13.48
C LEU A 294 -10.51 -8.02 13.86
N LEU A 295 -10.05 -7.25 12.87
CA LEU A 295 -9.36 -5.99 13.07
C LEU A 295 -10.31 -4.77 13.07
N LYS A 296 -11.62 -4.99 12.88
CA LYS A 296 -12.64 -3.93 12.92
C LYS A 296 -12.58 -3.04 14.17
N PRO A 297 -12.30 -3.54 15.40
CA PRO A 297 -12.19 -2.71 16.59
C PRO A 297 -11.07 -1.67 16.57
N ILE A 298 -10.03 -1.87 15.75
CA ILE A 298 -8.88 -0.96 15.60
C ILE A 298 -8.89 -0.20 14.26
N ARG A 299 -9.96 -0.34 13.47
CA ARG A 299 -10.12 0.35 12.20
C ARG A 299 -10.33 1.84 12.43
N THR A 300 -9.73 2.67 11.59
CA THR A 300 -9.93 4.11 11.65
C THR A 300 -11.42 4.45 11.49
N PRO A 301 -11.98 5.37 12.29
CA PRO A 301 -13.37 5.80 12.15
C PRO A 301 -13.57 6.67 10.89
N LYS A 302 -12.49 7.22 10.32
CA LYS A 302 -12.55 8.08 9.14
C LYS A 302 -11.29 7.97 8.30
N VAL A 303 -11.48 7.83 6.99
CA VAL A 303 -10.38 7.80 6.00
C VAL A 303 -10.42 9.03 5.10
N ARG A 304 -9.23 9.51 4.71
CA ARG A 304 -9.06 10.49 3.62
C ARG A 304 -8.31 9.80 2.47
N MET A 305 -9.02 9.48 1.40
CA MET A 305 -8.43 8.79 0.24
C MET A 305 -8.21 9.73 -0.94
N HIS A 306 -9.26 10.42 -1.37
CA HIS A 306 -9.27 11.31 -2.53
C HIS A 306 -9.45 12.77 -2.16
N TYR A 307 -9.03 13.66 -3.05
CA TYR A 307 -9.30 15.09 -2.95
C TYR A 307 -10.68 15.40 -3.56
N ALA A 308 -11.28 16.49 -3.07
CA ALA A 308 -12.53 16.97 -3.66
C ALA A 308 -12.27 17.49 -5.08
N SER A 309 -13.21 17.23 -5.99
CA SER A 309 -13.18 17.78 -7.34
C SER A 309 -14.37 18.70 -7.58
N ALA A 310 -14.17 19.74 -8.39
CA ALA A 310 -15.24 20.58 -8.92
C ALA A 310 -16.00 19.90 -10.07
N GLY A 311 -15.47 18.79 -10.61
CA GLY A 311 -16.15 17.98 -11.60
C GLY A 311 -17.08 16.93 -10.99
N SER A 312 -17.77 16.20 -11.85
CA SER A 312 -18.74 15.15 -11.47
C SER A 312 -18.15 13.74 -11.56
N GLU A 313 -16.83 13.63 -11.76
CA GLU A 313 -16.15 12.35 -11.81
C GLU A 313 -16.21 11.61 -10.46
N PRO A 314 -16.19 10.27 -10.46
CA PRO A 314 -16.21 9.49 -9.23
C PRO A 314 -15.02 9.82 -8.32
N ARG A 315 -15.26 9.92 -7.02
CA ARG A 315 -14.23 10.13 -5.99
C ARG A 315 -14.58 9.33 -4.74
N LEU A 316 -13.58 8.77 -4.08
CA LEU A 316 -13.70 8.14 -2.77
C LEU A 316 -13.65 9.20 -1.67
N ILE A 317 -14.73 9.98 -1.58
CA ILE A 317 -14.96 11.01 -0.57
C ILE A 317 -16.34 10.81 0.09
N GLY A 318 -16.49 11.28 1.33
CA GLY A 318 -17.75 11.16 2.08
C GLY A 318 -18.25 9.72 2.12
N ARG A 319 -19.52 9.51 1.75
CA ARG A 319 -20.18 8.19 1.75
C ARG A 319 -19.43 7.14 0.92
N ALA A 320 -18.88 7.49 -0.24
CA ALA A 320 -18.15 6.54 -1.07
C ALA A 320 -16.86 6.04 -0.37
N ALA A 321 -16.21 6.91 0.40
CA ALA A 321 -15.05 6.53 1.21
C ALA A 321 -15.44 5.60 2.36
N GLU A 322 -16.59 5.85 3.00
CA GLU A 322 -17.13 5.01 4.07
C GLU A 322 -17.55 3.62 3.54
N GLU A 323 -18.22 3.57 2.38
CA GLU A 323 -18.59 2.30 1.73
C GLU A 323 -17.33 1.49 1.36
N TRP A 324 -16.29 2.14 0.83
CA TRP A 324 -15.02 1.47 0.56
C TRP A 324 -14.33 0.96 1.84
N LEU A 325 -14.35 1.76 2.91
CA LEU A 325 -13.79 1.39 4.21
C LEU A 325 -14.47 0.15 4.81
N ASN A 326 -15.80 0.06 4.64
CA ASN A 326 -16.64 -1.02 5.17
C ASN A 326 -16.88 -2.15 4.16
N ARG A 327 -16.18 -2.17 3.02
CA ARG A 327 -16.49 -3.07 1.88
C ARG A 327 -16.41 -4.57 2.17
N PHE A 328 -15.76 -4.96 3.28
CA PHE A 328 -15.63 -6.34 3.74
C PHE A 328 -16.40 -6.61 5.03
N ASP A 329 -17.23 -5.67 5.48
CA ASP A 329 -18.06 -5.84 6.66
C ASP A 329 -19.19 -6.82 6.36
N VAL A 330 -19.42 -7.71 7.31
CA VAL A 330 -20.53 -8.65 7.33
C VAL A 330 -21.17 -8.61 8.71
N ALA A 331 -22.40 -9.10 8.84
CA ALA A 331 -23.02 -9.21 10.14
C ALA A 331 -22.35 -10.32 10.98
N ASP A 332 -22.34 -10.18 12.31
CA ASP A 332 -21.65 -11.14 13.20
C ASP A 332 -22.17 -12.58 13.07
N ASN A 333 -23.46 -12.74 12.75
CA ASN A 333 -24.08 -14.04 12.50
C ASN A 333 -23.64 -14.68 11.17
N GLU A 334 -23.04 -13.91 10.25
CA GLU A 334 -22.49 -14.42 8.99
C GLU A 334 -21.04 -14.90 9.13
N LEU A 335 -20.34 -14.56 10.22
CA LEU A 335 -18.94 -14.94 10.43
C LEU A 335 -18.72 -16.46 10.37
N LEU A 336 -19.67 -17.24 10.89
CA LEU A 336 -19.58 -18.70 10.84
C LEU A 336 -19.67 -19.23 9.40
N ALA A 337 -20.47 -18.60 8.54
CA ALA A 337 -20.57 -18.95 7.13
C ALA A 337 -19.25 -18.65 6.39
N TYR A 338 -18.58 -17.54 6.72
CA TYR A 338 -17.26 -17.23 6.16
C TYR A 338 -16.16 -18.17 6.67
N LYS A 339 -16.23 -18.62 7.93
CA LYS A 339 -15.33 -19.67 8.43
C LYS A 339 -15.53 -21.00 7.71
N ALA A 340 -16.78 -21.36 7.40
CA ALA A 340 -17.07 -22.55 6.60
C ALA A 340 -16.58 -22.38 5.15
N LYS A 341 -16.84 -21.23 4.54
CA LYS A 341 -16.36 -20.89 3.18
C LYS A 341 -14.83 -20.97 3.08
N LEU A 342 -14.10 -20.54 4.10
CA LEU A 342 -12.64 -20.61 4.13
C LEU A 342 -12.13 -22.03 3.85
N LEU A 343 -12.86 -23.07 4.26
CA LEU A 343 -12.46 -24.46 4.04
C LEU A 343 -12.38 -24.84 2.55
N ASP A 344 -13.12 -24.14 1.69
CA ASP A 344 -13.11 -24.32 0.25
C ASP A 344 -12.10 -23.41 -0.47
N GLU A 345 -11.49 -22.47 0.25
CA GLU A 345 -10.47 -21.58 -0.30
C GLU A 345 -9.09 -22.26 -0.34
N PRO A 346 -8.24 -21.93 -1.33
CA PRO A 346 -6.91 -22.52 -1.45
C PRO A 346 -6.10 -22.30 -0.17
N LYS A 347 -5.57 -23.40 0.36
CA LYS A 347 -4.67 -23.38 1.51
C LYS A 347 -3.40 -22.59 1.19
N PHE A 348 -2.89 -21.92 2.21
CA PHE A 348 -1.58 -21.31 2.22
C PHE A 348 -0.51 -22.40 2.24
N ALA A 349 -0.11 -22.86 1.06
CA ALA A 349 1.17 -23.55 0.90
C ALA A 349 2.24 -22.54 1.31
N GLY A 350 2.83 -22.73 2.50
CA GLY A 350 3.72 -21.76 3.09
C GLY A 350 4.79 -21.26 2.13
N LEU A 351 5.17 -19.99 2.25
CA LEU A 351 6.34 -19.47 1.55
C LEU A 351 7.59 -20.25 2.00
N PRO A 352 8.51 -20.61 1.09
CA PRO A 352 9.82 -21.08 1.51
C PRO A 352 10.54 -19.93 2.26
N ASP A 353 10.89 -20.20 3.52
CA ASP A 353 11.82 -19.43 4.36
C ASP A 353 11.63 -17.91 4.46
N LEU A 354 10.54 -17.46 5.09
CA LEU A 354 10.53 -16.14 5.73
C LEU A 354 11.13 -16.28 7.15
N PRO A 355 12.17 -15.50 7.54
CA PRO A 355 12.94 -15.72 8.77
C PRO A 355 12.16 -15.62 10.08
N THR A 356 10.94 -15.08 10.06
CA THR A 356 10.18 -14.69 11.26
C THR A 356 8.75 -15.21 11.28
N ARG A 357 8.49 -16.35 10.64
CA ARG A 357 7.18 -16.98 10.67
C ARG A 357 6.88 -17.55 12.07
N LEU A 358 5.73 -17.17 12.63
CA LEU A 358 5.26 -17.56 13.97
C LEU A 358 4.45 -18.86 13.98
#